data_AF-A0A1D3LB50-F1
#
_entry.id   AF-A0A1D3LB50-F1
#
_cell.length_a   1.000
_cell.length_b   1.000
_cell.length_c   1.000
_cell.angle_alpha   90.00
_cell.angle_beta   90.00
_cell.angle_gamma   90.00
#
_symmetry.space_group_name_H-M   'P 1'
#
loop_
_entity.id
_entity.type
_entity.pdbx_description
1 polymer ?
#
loop_
_entity_poly.entity_id
_entity_poly.type
_entity_poly.pdbx_seq_one_letter_code
_entity_poly.pdbx_strand_id
1 'polypeptide(L)'
;MLFHKMKIILLSIFFLYYVNAFKNMNNHVSLQIASRRSEKSNFRNNDNFLEKRKSKTSLNSTFDEVKSIISKQLSVEEDKIEPTSSFTKDLGADSLDQVELIMALEEHFKITISDQDALKINTVEDAISFIEKNKKPDA
;
A
#
# COMPACT_ATOMS: atom_id res chain seq x y z
N MET A 1 22.29 4.38 -22.75
CA MET A 1 21.18 5.05 -23.49
C MET A 1 19.96 4.14 -23.74
N LEU A 2 20.11 2.85 -24.10
CA LEU A 2 18.97 1.96 -24.36
C LEU A 2 18.07 1.70 -23.14
N PHE A 3 18.65 1.50 -21.95
CA PHE A 3 17.88 1.27 -20.71
C PHE A 3 16.94 2.43 -20.36
N HIS A 4 17.37 3.67 -20.61
CA HIS A 4 16.54 4.83 -20.31
C HIS A 4 15.35 4.96 -21.26
N LYS A 5 15.56 4.65 -22.55
CA LYS A 5 14.49 4.60 -23.55
C LYS A 5 13.47 3.50 -23.22
N MET A 6 13.93 2.36 -22.72
CA MET A 6 13.07 1.24 -22.33
C MET A 6 12.20 1.56 -21.10
N LYS A 7 12.75 2.25 -20.08
CA LYS A 7 11.98 2.73 -18.92
C LYS A 7 10.89 3.73 -19.31
N ILE A 8 11.18 4.64 -20.24
CA ILE A 8 10.20 5.63 -20.74
C ILE A 8 9.04 4.95 -21.48
N ILE A 9 9.33 3.90 -22.26
CA ILE A 9 8.32 3.12 -22.98
C ILE A 9 7.44 2.31 -22.02
N LEU A 10 8.02 1.72 -20.97
CA LEU A 10 7.25 1.01 -19.94
C LEU A 10 6.33 1.97 -19.16
N LEU A 11 6.84 3.15 -18.80
CA LEU A 11 6.04 4.16 -18.09
C LEU A 11 4.84 4.64 -18.92
N SER A 12 5.01 4.81 -20.23
CA SER A 12 3.91 5.25 -21.11
C SER A 12 2.84 4.17 -21.27
N ILE A 13 3.24 2.90 -21.42
CA ILE A 13 2.31 1.77 -21.49
C ILE A 13 1.53 1.64 -20.18
N PHE A 14 2.20 1.77 -19.04
CA PHE A 14 1.57 1.72 -17.72
C PHE A 14 0.60 2.89 -17.50
N PHE A 15 0.99 4.10 -17.92
CA PHE A 15 0.13 5.29 -17.87
C PHE A 15 -1.14 5.14 -18.72
N LEU A 16 -1.02 4.61 -19.94
CA LEU A 16 -2.17 4.33 -20.80
C LEU A 16 -3.12 3.29 -20.18
N TYR A 17 -2.58 2.24 -19.57
CA TYR A 17 -3.38 1.25 -18.85
C TYR A 17 -4.14 1.87 -17.68
N TYR A 18 -3.46 2.69 -16.87
CA TYR A 18 -4.04 3.36 -15.72
C TYR A 18 -5.17 4.34 -16.10
N VAL A 19 -4.95 5.17 -17.11
CA VAL A 19 -5.98 6.11 -17.62
C VAL A 19 -7.20 5.37 -18.14
N ASN A 20 -7.01 4.24 -18.82
CA ASN A 20 -8.10 3.41 -19.30
C ASN A 20 -8.88 2.74 -18.15
N ALA A 21 -8.20 2.23 -17.14
CA ALA A 21 -8.80 1.64 -15.94
C ALA A 21 -9.63 2.66 -15.14
N PHE A 22 -9.13 3.89 -14.99
CA PHE A 22 -9.84 4.97 -14.28
C PHE A 22 -11.14 5.38 -15.00
N LYS A 23 -11.13 5.44 -16.33
CA LYS A 23 -12.31 5.82 -17.12
C LYS A 23 -13.44 4.80 -17.01
N ASN A 24 -13.12 3.53 -16.76
CA ASN A 24 -14.08 2.44 -16.62
C ASN A 24 -14.90 2.48 -15.30
N MET A 25 -14.40 3.17 -14.27
CA MET A 25 -15.06 3.23 -12.94
C MET A 25 -16.14 4.32 -12.82
N ASN A 26 -16.20 5.28 -13.74
CA ASN A 26 -17.11 6.44 -13.63
C ASN A 26 -18.50 6.23 -14.27
N ASN A 27 -18.80 5.05 -14.83
CA ASN A 27 -20.05 4.79 -15.55
C ASN A 27 -21.17 4.12 -14.73
N HIS A 28 -21.03 3.94 -13.42
CA HIS A 28 -22.07 3.31 -12.58
C HIS A 28 -22.33 4.03 -11.25
N VAL A 29 -22.75 5.30 -11.28
CA VAL A 29 -23.39 5.93 -10.10
C VAL A 29 -24.55 6.82 -10.52
N SER A 30 -25.68 6.20 -10.88
CA SER A 30 -26.97 6.89 -11.03
C SER A 30 -28.11 5.89 -10.95
N LEU A 31 -28.39 5.28 -9.78
CA LEU A 31 -29.74 4.80 -9.39
C LEU A 31 -29.76 4.10 -8.00
N GLN A 32 -29.50 4.80 -6.89
CA GLN A 32 -29.81 4.25 -5.55
C GLN A 32 -30.37 5.26 -4.53
N ILE A 33 -30.77 6.48 -4.94
CA ILE A 33 -31.27 7.50 -3.98
C ILE A 33 -32.79 7.41 -3.73
N ALA A 34 -33.53 6.53 -4.41
CA ALA A 34 -34.98 6.42 -4.22
C ALA A 34 -35.41 5.02 -3.78
N SER A 35 -35.31 4.70 -2.48
CA SER A 35 -36.30 3.89 -1.77
C SER A 35 -35.97 3.61 -0.29
N ARG A 36 -37.03 3.63 0.52
CA ARG A 36 -37.17 3.10 1.90
C ARG A 36 -36.76 3.98 3.08
N ARG A 37 -37.60 5.01 3.25
CA ARG A 37 -38.11 5.46 4.55
C ARG A 37 -38.98 4.37 5.19
N SER A 38 -38.42 3.58 6.13
CA SER A 38 -39.05 3.10 7.37
C SER A 38 -38.29 1.88 7.90
N GLU A 39 -37.63 2.02 9.06
CA GLU A 39 -37.60 1.02 10.14
C GLU A 39 -36.72 1.55 11.27
N LYS A 40 -37.35 2.31 12.17
CA LYS A 40 -36.84 2.60 13.51
C LYS A 40 -37.29 1.42 14.36
N SER A 41 -36.42 0.45 14.66
CA SER A 41 -36.67 -0.47 15.76
C SER A 41 -35.36 -0.85 16.47
N ASN A 42 -35.33 -0.47 17.74
CA ASN A 42 -34.49 -0.93 18.84
C ASN A 42 -33.39 -1.96 18.52
N PHE A 43 -32.14 -1.48 18.45
CA PHE A 43 -31.02 -2.25 18.98
C PHE A 43 -30.28 -1.44 20.04
N ARG A 44 -30.57 -1.89 21.25
CA ARG A 44 -29.98 -1.65 22.57
C ARG A 44 -28.46 -1.43 22.52
N ASN A 45 -28.05 -0.34 23.17
CA ASN A 45 -26.71 0.04 23.59
C ASN A 45 -25.77 -1.15 23.82
N ASN A 46 -24.68 -1.17 23.06
CA ASN A 46 -23.45 -1.82 23.48
C ASN A 46 -22.29 -0.95 23.00
N ASP A 47 -21.90 -0.03 23.88
CA ASP A 47 -21.10 1.15 23.57
C ASP A 47 -19.60 0.80 23.59
N ASN A 48 -19.22 -0.34 23.03
CA ASN A 48 -17.81 -0.79 22.93
C ASN A 48 -17.28 -0.69 21.49
N PHE A 49 -17.79 0.26 20.70
CA PHE A 49 -17.28 0.56 19.35
C PHE A 49 -16.36 1.79 19.32
N LEU A 50 -16.20 2.48 20.46
CA LEU A 50 -15.35 3.66 20.62
C LEU A 50 -14.08 3.41 21.46
N GLU A 51 -13.75 2.14 21.73
CA GLU A 51 -12.48 1.75 22.36
C GLU A 51 -11.47 1.19 21.34
N LYS A 52 -11.91 0.80 20.13
CA LYS A 52 -11.02 0.40 19.02
C LYS A 52 -10.49 1.57 18.17
N ARG A 53 -10.82 2.82 18.54
CA ARG A 53 -10.39 4.04 17.83
C ARG A 53 -9.65 5.05 18.70
N LYS A 54 -9.25 4.69 19.92
CA LYS A 54 -8.55 5.58 20.86
C LYS A 54 -7.12 5.11 21.20
N SER A 55 -6.32 4.76 20.19
CA SER A 55 -4.84 4.68 20.33
C SER A 55 -4.13 4.40 18.99
N LYS A 56 -4.22 5.28 17.99
CA LYS A 56 -3.20 5.29 16.92
C LYS A 56 -2.98 6.70 16.38
N THR A 57 -2.80 7.62 17.32
CA THR A 57 -2.14 8.92 17.12
C THR A 57 -0.78 8.93 17.86
N SER A 58 -0.25 7.74 18.18
CA SER A 58 1.13 7.57 18.63
C SER A 58 1.98 7.29 17.39
N LEU A 59 2.96 8.15 17.11
CA LEU A 59 4.16 7.87 16.31
C LEU A 59 4.07 6.55 15.54
N ASN A 60 3.47 6.55 14.35
CA ASN A 60 3.51 5.33 13.54
C ASN A 60 4.98 5.05 13.27
N SER A 61 5.43 3.87 13.68
CA SER A 61 6.80 3.46 13.40
C SER A 61 6.96 3.28 11.89
N THR A 62 8.19 3.39 11.37
CA THR A 62 8.48 3.04 9.98
C THR A 62 7.93 1.65 9.65
N PHE A 63 8.01 0.73 10.60
CA PHE A 63 7.43 -0.60 10.48
C PHE A 63 5.91 -0.58 10.30
N ASP A 64 5.15 0.15 11.11
CA ASP A 64 3.68 0.25 10.96
C ASP A 64 3.27 0.76 9.57
N GLU A 65 4.01 1.74 9.05
CA GLU A 65 3.75 2.30 7.73
C GLU A 65 4.08 1.31 6.61
N VAL A 66 5.27 0.70 6.65
CA VAL A 66 5.70 -0.35 5.71
C VAL A 66 4.71 -1.51 5.72
N LYS A 67 4.32 -1.96 6.92
CA LYS A 67 3.35 -3.03 7.14
C LYS A 67 2.00 -2.74 6.49
N SER A 68 1.50 -1.51 6.63
CA SER A 68 0.24 -1.09 6.00
C SER A 68 0.32 -1.09 4.48
N ILE A 69 1.46 -0.68 3.91
CA ILE A 69 1.68 -0.67 2.46
C ILE A 69 1.73 -2.10 1.92
N ILE A 70 2.49 -2.98 2.58
CA ILE A 70 2.58 -4.41 2.22
C ILE A 70 1.20 -5.07 2.27
N SER A 71 0.44 -4.85 3.34
CA SER A 71 -0.90 -5.43 3.50
C SER A 71 -1.83 -5.02 2.36
N LYS A 72 -1.78 -3.75 1.94
CA LYS A 72 -2.59 -3.25 0.81
C LYS A 72 -2.13 -3.80 -0.52
N GLN A 73 -0.83 -3.85 -0.78
CA GLN A 73 -0.29 -4.25 -2.07
C GLN A 73 -0.46 -5.75 -2.30
N LEU A 74 -0.10 -6.56 -1.30
CA LEU A 74 -0.11 -8.02 -1.41
C LEU A 74 -1.42 -8.65 -0.94
N SER A 75 -2.40 -7.84 -0.48
CA SER A 75 -3.66 -8.32 0.10
C SER A 75 -3.47 -9.33 1.23
N VAL A 76 -2.40 -9.18 2.01
CA VAL A 76 -2.10 -10.02 3.18
C VAL A 76 -2.54 -9.33 4.48
N GLU A 77 -2.95 -10.11 5.46
CA GLU A 77 -3.31 -9.59 6.77
C GLU A 77 -2.09 -9.02 7.48
N GLU A 78 -2.21 -7.82 8.08
CA GLU A 78 -1.12 -7.19 8.82
C GLU A 78 -0.53 -8.16 9.87
N ASP A 79 -1.34 -8.94 10.56
CA ASP A 79 -0.86 -9.87 11.61
C ASP A 79 0.10 -10.97 11.10
N LYS A 80 0.18 -11.20 9.79
CA LYS A 80 1.11 -12.16 9.17
C LYS A 80 2.43 -11.53 8.72
N ILE A 81 2.56 -10.21 8.83
CA ILE A 81 3.74 -9.48 8.40
C ILE A 81 4.66 -9.30 9.61
N GLU A 82 5.77 -10.02 9.60
CA GLU A 82 6.85 -9.90 10.58
C GLU A 82 8.06 -9.20 9.95
N PRO A 83 8.94 -8.57 10.74
CA PRO A 83 10.18 -7.97 10.22
C PRO A 83 11.03 -8.99 9.44
N THR A 84 11.06 -10.24 9.89
CA THR A 84 11.83 -11.32 9.27
C THR A 84 11.14 -11.94 8.05
N SER A 85 9.89 -11.59 7.75
CA SER A 85 9.15 -12.15 6.63
C SER A 85 9.83 -11.81 5.31
N SER A 86 10.06 -12.82 4.48
CA SER A 86 10.50 -12.66 3.10
C SER A 86 9.33 -12.27 2.20
N PHE A 87 9.52 -11.26 1.35
CA PHE A 87 8.49 -10.84 0.39
C PHE A 87 8.07 -11.99 -0.53
N THR A 88 9.01 -12.80 -0.99
CA THR A 88 8.73 -13.91 -1.92
C THR A 88 8.27 -15.17 -1.20
N LYS A 89 9.03 -15.62 -0.19
CA LYS A 89 8.80 -16.95 0.42
C LYS A 89 7.61 -16.97 1.39
N ASP A 90 7.42 -15.89 2.14
CA ASP A 90 6.44 -15.86 3.23
C ASP A 90 5.19 -15.05 2.86
N LEU A 91 5.39 -13.93 2.14
CA LEU A 91 4.29 -13.05 1.74
C LEU A 91 3.78 -13.30 0.32
N GLY A 92 4.45 -14.18 -0.44
CA GLY A 92 4.00 -14.63 -1.75
C GLY A 92 4.08 -13.59 -2.86
N ALA A 93 4.87 -12.53 -2.69
CA ALA A 93 5.07 -11.49 -3.69
C ALA A 93 5.80 -12.06 -4.91
N ASP A 94 5.17 -11.98 -6.07
CA ASP A 94 5.81 -12.31 -7.33
C ASP A 94 6.75 -11.17 -7.83
N SER A 95 7.32 -11.32 -9.02
CA SER A 95 8.22 -10.31 -9.58
C SER A 95 7.53 -8.98 -9.92
N LEU A 96 6.23 -8.99 -10.22
CA LEU A 96 5.44 -7.78 -10.49
C LEU A 96 5.07 -7.10 -9.18
N ASP A 97 4.61 -7.87 -8.20
CA ASP A 97 4.27 -7.40 -6.86
C ASP A 97 5.45 -6.67 -6.20
N GLN A 98 6.67 -7.20 -6.36
CA GLN A 98 7.88 -6.55 -5.86
C GLN A 98 8.12 -5.19 -6.50
N VAL A 99 7.91 -5.06 -7.81
CA VAL A 99 8.08 -3.77 -8.51
C VAL A 99 7.05 -2.76 -8.01
N GLU A 100 5.79 -3.18 -7.88
CA GLU A 100 4.72 -2.30 -7.41
C GLU A 100 4.91 -1.90 -5.94
N LEU A 101 5.33 -2.84 -5.09
CA LEU A 101 5.64 -2.58 -3.68
C LEU A 101 6.78 -1.57 -3.53
N ILE A 102 7.87 -1.75 -4.28
CA ILE A 102 9.01 -0.81 -4.26
C ILE A 102 8.57 0.59 -4.68
N MET A 103 7.77 0.71 -5.75
CA MET A 103 7.22 1.99 -6.19
C MET A 103 6.33 2.65 -5.11
N ALA A 104 5.49 1.87 -4.43
CA ALA A 104 4.64 2.37 -3.36
C ALA A 104 5.47 2.87 -2.15
N LEU A 105 6.55 2.16 -1.80
CA LEU A 105 7.47 2.58 -0.74
C LEU A 105 8.23 3.86 -1.12
N GLU A 106 8.72 3.97 -2.36
CA GLU A 106 9.38 5.18 -2.86
C GLU A 106 8.45 6.40 -2.79
N GLU A 107 7.22 6.27 -3.27
CA GLU A 107 6.23 7.36 -3.27
C GLU A 107 5.85 7.77 -1.84
N HIS A 108 5.56 6.81 -0.97
CA HIS A 108 5.12 7.07 0.40
C HIS A 108 6.20 7.75 1.25
N PHE A 109 7.44 7.23 1.19
CA PHE A 109 8.55 7.77 1.99
C PHE A 109 9.34 8.87 1.29
N LYS A 110 9.02 9.19 0.02
CA LYS A 110 9.72 10.17 -0.83
C LYS A 110 11.22 9.87 -0.94
N ILE A 111 11.54 8.59 -1.10
CA ILE A 111 12.90 8.08 -1.27
C ILE A 111 13.10 7.59 -2.71
N THR A 112 14.34 7.26 -3.06
CA THR A 112 14.68 6.62 -4.33
C THR A 112 15.45 5.35 -4.04
N ILE A 113 14.95 4.23 -4.55
CA ILE A 113 15.50 2.90 -4.43
C ILE A 113 16.08 2.55 -5.81
N SER A 114 17.40 2.40 -5.88
CA SER A 114 18.04 2.00 -7.14
C SER A 114 17.70 0.54 -7.48
N ASP A 115 17.72 0.19 -8.77
CA ASP A 115 17.52 -1.21 -9.19
C ASP A 115 18.46 -2.19 -8.44
N GLN A 116 19.69 -1.76 -8.13
CA GLN A 116 20.67 -2.57 -7.39
C GLN A 116 20.32 -2.71 -5.90
N ASP A 117 19.69 -1.71 -5.30
CA ASP A 117 19.30 -1.75 -3.89
C ASP A 117 17.97 -2.48 -3.71
N ALA A 118 17.05 -2.35 -4.66
CA ALA A 118 15.82 -3.16 -4.70
C ALA A 118 16.13 -4.66 -4.68
N LEU A 119 17.16 -5.11 -5.41
CA LEU A 119 17.61 -6.51 -5.39
C LEU A 119 18.15 -6.99 -4.03
N LYS A 120 18.51 -6.07 -3.14
CA LYS A 120 19.00 -6.41 -1.79
C LYS A 120 17.85 -6.44 -0.76
N ILE A 121 16.71 -5.85 -1.09
CA ILE A 121 15.53 -5.80 -0.22
C ILE A 121 14.74 -7.10 -0.39
N ASN A 122 14.99 -8.07 0.49
CA ASN A 122 14.38 -9.40 0.42
C ASN A 122 13.36 -9.65 1.54
N THR A 123 13.53 -8.94 2.66
CA THR A 123 12.70 -9.03 3.86
C THR A 123 12.10 -7.68 4.24
N VAL A 124 11.07 -7.72 5.09
CA VAL A 124 10.43 -6.50 5.61
C VAL A 124 11.44 -5.65 6.38
N GLU A 125 12.33 -6.26 7.16
CA GLU A 125 13.42 -5.59 7.89
C GLU A 125 14.40 -4.88 6.96
N ASP A 126 14.76 -5.48 5.82
CA ASP A 126 15.63 -4.83 4.82
C ASP A 126 14.99 -3.55 4.29
N ALA A 127 13.68 -3.59 4.01
CA ALA A 127 12.92 -2.44 3.53
C ALA A 127 12.89 -1.33 4.58
N ILE A 128 12.55 -1.66 5.84
CA ILE A 128 12.55 -0.71 6.96
C ILE A 128 13.93 -0.06 7.10
N SER A 129 14.99 -0.88 7.16
CA SER A 129 16.37 -0.42 7.34
C SER A 129 16.80 0.51 6.21
N PHE A 130 16.43 0.19 4.97
CA PHE A 130 16.70 1.05 3.82
C PHE A 130 15.95 2.38 3.94
N ILE A 131 14.67 2.34 4.31
CA ILE A 131 13.82 3.53 4.46
C ILE A 131 14.37 4.43 5.56
N GLU A 132 14.67 3.90 6.74
CA GLU A 132 15.18 4.73 7.86
C GLU A 132 16.52 5.38 7.55
N LYS A 133 17.36 4.73 6.76
CA LYS A 133 18.64 5.29 6.31
C LYS A 133 18.48 6.42 5.28
N ASN A 134 17.40 6.41 4.49
CA ASN A 134 17.22 7.32 3.35
C ASN A 134 16.06 8.32 3.52
N LYS A 135 15.16 8.11 4.49
CA LYS A 135 14.09 9.03 4.85
C LYS A 135 14.72 10.32 5.38
N LYS A 136 14.23 11.46 4.91
CA LYS A 136 14.63 12.75 5.49
C LYS A 136 14.13 12.84 6.94
N PRO A 137 14.94 13.27 7.91
CA PRO A 137 14.44 13.51 9.25
C PRO A 137 13.28 14.49 9.16
N ASP A 138 12.17 14.14 9.82
CA ASP A 138 10.99 14.99 9.90
C ASP A 138 11.43 16.30 10.60
N ALA A 139 11.56 17.36 9.81
CA ALA A 139 12.10 18.66 10.22
C ALA A 139 11.08 19.52 10.98
#